data_AF-A0A1V1UKW4-F1
#
_entry.id   AF-A0A1V1UKW4-F1
#
_cell.length_a   1.000
_cell.length_b   1.000
_cell.length_c   1.000
_cell.angle_alpha   90.00
_cell.angle_beta   90.00
_cell.angle_gamma   90.00
#
_symmetry.space_group_name_H-M   'P 1'
#
loop_
_entity.id
_entity.type
_entity.pdbx_description
1 polymer ?
#
loop_
_entity_poly.entity_id
_entity_poly.type
_entity_poly.pdbx_seq_one_letter_code
_entity_poly.pdbx_strand_id
1 'polypeptide(L)'
;MTIRVTGHFGEWMQGRLGPDGPIVLVTIPCAALHVEAKRCGDGPLAFAQTPELLTFERARAFLDRIYGQEAHYRLHANMPLGGGAGASTAALLALARAAGGDEAKLIDACITTEGASDPLMLPHPDRVLWASREGRVVREMPSLPRAEVIGGFWGAPIATDPQDTDFPDISDLVDRMLPDFGLEELAEIASASAHRCTALRGPSDDPTETLALSLGALGW
;
A
#
# COMPACT_ATOMS: atom_id res chain seq x y z
N MET A 1 -22.31 -8.67 8.76
CA MET A 1 -20.96 -8.57 9.36
C MET A 1 -20.24 -7.40 8.72
N THR A 2 -19.46 -6.63 9.49
CA THR A 2 -18.56 -5.61 8.93
C THR A 2 -17.18 -6.24 8.80
N ILE A 3 -16.59 -6.15 7.61
CA ILE A 3 -15.21 -6.53 7.34
C ILE A 3 -14.34 -5.28 7.46
N ARG A 4 -13.18 -5.40 8.09
CA ARG A 4 -12.18 -4.34 8.17
C ARG A 4 -10.87 -4.84 7.56
N VAL A 5 -10.28 -4.03 6.68
CA VAL A 5 -8.95 -4.24 6.11
C VAL A 5 -8.10 -3.02 6.42
N THR A 6 -6.93 -3.25 7.01
CA THR A 6 -5.97 -2.18 7.33
C THR A 6 -5.27 -1.71 6.06
N GLY A 7 -5.00 -0.43 5.99
CA GLY A 7 -4.08 0.14 5.01
C GLY A 7 -2.63 0.02 5.48
N HIS A 8 -1.80 0.88 4.91
CA HIS A 8 -0.43 1.10 5.33
C HIS A 8 -0.18 2.60 5.53
N PHE A 9 1.02 2.94 5.99
CA PHE A 9 1.44 4.32 6.20
C PHE A 9 2.71 4.60 5.41
N GLY A 10 2.59 4.47 4.08
CA GLY A 10 3.74 4.47 3.19
C GLY A 10 4.60 3.21 3.30
N GLU A 11 5.86 3.37 2.94
CA GLU A 11 6.85 2.32 2.73
C GLU A 11 8.12 2.66 3.52
N TRP A 12 8.72 1.67 4.19
CA TRP A 12 10.07 1.81 4.74
C TRP A 12 11.10 2.01 3.64
N MET A 13 10.80 1.51 2.44
CA MET A 13 11.65 1.58 1.27
C MET A 13 10.81 1.31 0.03
N GLN A 14 11.04 2.07 -1.04
CA GLN A 14 10.41 1.86 -2.34
C GLN A 14 11.34 2.31 -3.45
N GLY A 15 11.44 1.50 -4.50
CA GLY A 15 12.29 1.79 -5.64
C GLY A 15 12.35 0.62 -6.62
N ARG A 16 13.37 0.62 -7.47
CA ARG A 16 13.62 -0.43 -8.44
C ARG A 16 14.77 -1.33 -8.00
N LEU A 17 14.72 -2.62 -8.35
CA LEU A 17 15.87 -3.54 -8.23
C LEU A 17 16.74 -3.54 -9.48
N GLY A 18 17.74 -2.67 -9.54
CA GLY A 18 18.61 -2.53 -10.71
C GLY A 18 17.90 -1.81 -11.87
N PRO A 19 18.55 -1.60 -13.02
CA PRO A 19 18.00 -0.79 -14.11
C PRO A 19 16.74 -1.39 -14.75
N ASP A 20 16.68 -2.72 -14.87
CA ASP A 20 15.59 -3.44 -15.56
C ASP A 20 14.70 -4.25 -14.62
N GLY A 21 14.96 -4.23 -13.31
CA GLY A 21 14.22 -5.08 -12.37
C GLY A 21 12.89 -4.50 -11.92
N PRO A 22 12.14 -5.26 -11.11
CA PRO A 22 10.81 -4.86 -10.64
C PRO A 22 10.85 -3.61 -9.76
N ILE A 23 9.70 -2.96 -9.68
CA ILE A 23 9.44 -1.95 -8.66
C ILE A 23 9.03 -2.67 -7.40
N VAL A 24 9.81 -2.48 -6.35
CA VAL A 24 9.66 -3.17 -5.09
C VAL A 24 9.48 -2.20 -3.93
N LEU A 25 8.83 -2.70 -2.89
CA LEU A 25 8.63 -1.96 -1.66
C LEU A 25 8.66 -2.86 -0.42
N VAL A 26 8.89 -2.24 0.73
CA VAL A 26 8.67 -2.81 2.07
C VAL A 26 7.64 -1.93 2.77
N THR A 27 6.45 -2.45 3.03
CA THR A 27 5.30 -1.69 3.55
C THR A 27 5.43 -1.37 5.03
N ILE A 28 4.88 -0.21 5.47
CA ILE A 28 4.66 0.12 6.88
C ILE A 28 3.20 -0.21 7.26
N PRO A 29 2.89 -1.36 7.89
CA PRO A 29 1.52 -1.73 8.19
C PRO A 29 0.92 -0.77 9.22
N CYS A 30 -0.31 -0.31 8.98
CA CYS A 30 -0.93 0.68 9.85
C CYS A 30 -2.36 0.29 10.21
N ALA A 31 -2.56 -0.16 11.46
CA ALA A 31 -3.87 -0.55 11.94
C ALA A 31 -4.83 0.65 12.14
N ALA A 32 -4.29 1.85 12.29
CA ALA A 32 -5.06 3.08 12.44
C ALA A 32 -5.79 3.44 11.14
N LEU A 33 -5.16 3.23 9.98
CA LEU A 33 -5.76 3.48 8.67
C LEU A 33 -6.43 2.21 8.14
N HIS A 34 -7.66 2.31 7.67
CA HIS A 34 -8.44 1.15 7.28
C HIS A 34 -9.61 1.49 6.36
N VAL A 35 -10.07 0.45 5.66
CA VAL A 35 -11.35 0.42 4.95
C VAL A 35 -12.26 -0.61 5.61
N GLU A 36 -13.50 -0.23 5.82
CA GLU A 36 -14.57 -1.12 6.26
C GLU A 36 -15.53 -1.38 5.10
N ALA A 37 -15.97 -2.63 4.97
CA ALA A 37 -17.02 -3.02 4.03
C ALA A 37 -18.11 -3.81 4.74
N LYS A 38 -19.37 -3.51 4.41
CA LYS A 38 -20.54 -4.19 4.96
C LYS A 38 -21.49 -4.54 3.84
N ARG A 39 -21.91 -5.81 3.76
CA ARG A 39 -23.08 -6.21 2.97
C ARG A 39 -24.35 -5.72 3.68
N CYS A 40 -25.15 -4.93 2.97
CA CYS A 40 -26.34 -4.24 3.47
C CYS A 40 -27.65 -4.85 2.98
N GLY A 41 -27.61 -5.68 1.94
CA GLY A 41 -28.77 -6.35 1.38
C GLY A 41 -28.38 -7.17 0.15
N ASP A 42 -29.32 -7.97 -0.33
CA ASP A 42 -29.16 -8.78 -1.54
C ASP A 42 -29.69 -8.03 -2.77
N GLY A 43 -29.27 -8.47 -3.95
CA GLY A 43 -29.70 -7.88 -5.22
C GLY A 43 -28.55 -7.65 -6.18
N PRO A 44 -28.78 -6.92 -7.29
CA PRO A 44 -27.71 -6.53 -8.19
C PRO A 44 -26.67 -5.69 -7.45
N LEU A 45 -25.44 -5.62 -7.99
CA LEU A 45 -24.40 -4.80 -7.39
C LEU A 45 -24.90 -3.36 -7.20
N ALA A 46 -24.77 -2.86 -5.97
CA ALA A 46 -24.88 -1.44 -5.66
C ALA A 46 -23.96 -1.15 -4.47
N PHE A 47 -23.38 0.03 -4.38
CA PHE A 47 -22.66 0.39 -3.17
C PHE A 47 -22.66 1.88 -2.88
N ALA A 48 -22.68 2.18 -1.59
CA ALA A 48 -22.47 3.50 -1.04
C ALA A 48 -21.07 3.55 -0.41
N GLN A 49 -20.34 4.64 -0.60
CA GLN A 49 -18.96 4.74 -0.14
C GLN A 49 -18.69 6.13 0.44
N THR A 50 -17.84 6.20 1.46
CA THR A 50 -17.38 7.46 2.03
C THR A 50 -15.92 7.32 2.47
N PRO A 51 -14.95 8.00 1.82
CA PRO A 51 -15.08 8.76 0.56
C PRO A 51 -15.36 7.84 -0.64
N GLU A 52 -15.37 8.40 -1.86
CA GLU A 52 -15.38 7.61 -3.09
C GLU A 52 -14.02 6.91 -3.28
N LEU A 53 -14.03 5.58 -3.32
CA LEU A 53 -12.85 4.71 -3.40
C LEU A 53 -12.81 3.92 -4.72
N LEU A 54 -13.97 3.45 -5.18
CA LEU A 54 -14.11 2.57 -6.35
C LEU A 54 -15.20 3.10 -7.29
N THR A 55 -14.98 2.98 -8.59
CA THR A 55 -16.07 3.15 -9.56
C THR A 55 -16.93 1.89 -9.64
N PHE A 56 -18.19 2.02 -10.06
CA PHE A 56 -19.09 0.88 -10.26
C PHE A 56 -18.48 -0.19 -11.18
N GLU A 57 -17.93 0.24 -12.31
CA GLU A 57 -17.31 -0.62 -13.30
C GLU A 57 -16.12 -1.39 -12.73
N ARG A 58 -15.27 -0.71 -11.95
CA ARG A 58 -14.11 -1.30 -11.28
C ARG A 58 -14.54 -2.35 -10.27
N ALA A 59 -15.49 -2.01 -9.40
CA ALA A 59 -16.01 -2.93 -8.39
C ALA A 59 -16.63 -4.19 -9.03
N ARG A 60 -17.45 -4.03 -10.07
CA ARG A 60 -18.03 -5.16 -10.80
C ARG A 60 -16.96 -6.05 -11.45
N ALA A 61 -16.06 -5.44 -12.21
CA ALA A 61 -14.99 -6.17 -12.89
C ALA A 61 -14.07 -6.91 -11.91
N PHE A 62 -13.86 -6.36 -10.71
CA PHE A 62 -13.10 -7.01 -9.65
C PHE A 62 -13.88 -8.17 -9.01
N LEU A 63 -15.15 -7.97 -8.66
CA LEU A 63 -16.02 -9.02 -8.11
C LEU A 63 -16.14 -10.23 -9.04
N ASP A 64 -16.27 -10.00 -10.35
CA ASP A 64 -16.33 -11.06 -11.36
C ASP A 64 -15.08 -11.95 -11.32
N ARG A 65 -13.89 -11.34 -11.16
CA ARG A 65 -12.60 -12.06 -11.13
C ARG A 65 -12.45 -12.95 -9.92
N ILE A 66 -12.91 -12.47 -8.77
CA ILE A 66 -12.78 -13.15 -7.48
C ILE A 66 -14.00 -14.02 -7.14
N TYR A 67 -14.94 -14.19 -8.08
CA TYR A 67 -16.20 -14.90 -7.89
C TYR A 67 -17.01 -14.38 -6.68
N GLY A 68 -16.94 -13.07 -6.45
CA GLY A 68 -17.67 -12.41 -5.38
C GLY A 68 -19.16 -12.33 -5.70
N GLN A 69 -19.98 -12.39 -4.67
CA GLN A 69 -21.43 -12.24 -4.84
C GLN A 69 -21.78 -10.80 -5.20
N GLU A 70 -22.75 -10.60 -6.09
CA GLU A 70 -23.40 -9.30 -6.21
C GLU A 70 -24.33 -9.09 -5.02
N ALA A 71 -24.30 -7.86 -4.48
CA ALA A 71 -25.14 -7.44 -3.37
C ALA A 71 -25.08 -5.91 -3.24
N HIS A 72 -25.80 -5.39 -2.24
CA HIS A 72 -25.64 -4.00 -1.83
C HIS A 72 -24.53 -3.90 -0.77
N TYR A 73 -23.49 -3.11 -1.03
CA TYR A 73 -22.38 -2.90 -0.10
C TYR A 73 -22.32 -1.46 0.43
N ARG A 74 -21.76 -1.28 1.62
CA ARG A 74 -21.33 0.02 2.12
C ARG A 74 -19.86 -0.02 2.45
N LEU A 75 -19.09 0.91 1.89
CA LEU A 75 -17.67 1.08 2.17
C LEU A 75 -17.44 2.37 2.96
N HIS A 76 -16.49 2.33 3.88
CA HIS A 76 -16.02 3.52 4.59
C HIS A 76 -14.50 3.45 4.75
N ALA A 77 -13.79 4.53 4.44
CA ALA A 77 -12.36 4.64 4.73
C ALA A 77 -12.08 5.85 5.61
N ASN A 78 -11.13 5.70 6.54
CA ASN A 78 -10.64 6.82 7.35
C ASN A 78 -9.31 7.38 6.84
N MET A 79 -9.00 7.15 5.56
CA MET A 79 -7.80 7.59 4.87
C MET A 79 -8.17 8.10 3.46
N PRO A 80 -7.42 9.06 2.91
CA PRO A 80 -7.66 9.57 1.56
C PRO A 80 -7.25 8.56 0.48
N LEU A 81 -8.05 8.46 -0.57
CA LEU A 81 -7.66 7.80 -1.81
C LEU A 81 -6.53 8.61 -2.47
N GLY A 82 -5.45 7.96 -2.90
CA GLY A 82 -4.29 8.62 -3.50
C GLY A 82 -3.34 9.30 -2.50
N GLY A 83 -3.49 9.03 -1.20
CA GLY A 83 -2.60 9.56 -0.16
C GLY A 83 -1.44 8.65 0.23
N GLY A 84 -1.14 7.58 -0.52
CA GLY A 84 -0.05 6.66 -0.17
C GLY A 84 -0.33 5.75 1.05
N ALA A 85 -1.60 5.46 1.36
CA ALA A 85 -2.00 4.63 2.50
C ALA A 85 -2.63 3.28 2.11
N GLY A 86 -2.56 2.90 0.83
CA GLY A 86 -3.12 1.65 0.32
C GLY A 86 -4.64 1.60 0.33
N ALA A 87 -5.29 2.75 0.20
CA ALA A 87 -6.75 2.86 0.27
C ALA A 87 -7.47 2.08 -0.85
N SER A 88 -6.89 2.04 -2.05
CA SER A 88 -7.49 1.32 -3.18
C SER A 88 -7.39 -0.20 -2.99
N THR A 89 -6.19 -0.71 -2.69
CA THR A 89 -5.97 -2.12 -2.34
C THR A 89 -6.87 -2.54 -1.18
N ALA A 90 -6.90 -1.77 -0.08
CA ALA A 90 -7.72 -2.10 1.08
C ALA A 90 -9.23 -2.10 0.78
N ALA A 91 -9.71 -1.21 -0.10
CA ALA A 91 -11.11 -1.18 -0.52
C ALA A 91 -11.49 -2.42 -1.34
N LEU A 92 -10.64 -2.85 -2.27
CA LEU A 92 -10.84 -4.08 -3.05
C LEU A 92 -10.87 -5.31 -2.15
N LEU A 93 -9.93 -5.43 -1.22
CA LEU A 93 -9.88 -6.56 -0.27
C LEU A 93 -11.08 -6.57 0.69
N ALA A 94 -11.50 -5.41 1.20
CA ALA A 94 -12.67 -5.31 2.07
C ALA A 94 -13.94 -5.71 1.33
N LEU A 95 -14.10 -5.24 0.09
CA LEU A 95 -15.22 -5.62 -0.78
C LEU A 95 -15.22 -7.12 -1.08
N ALA A 96 -14.09 -7.70 -1.50
CA ALA A 96 -13.97 -9.13 -1.78
C ALA A 96 -14.41 -9.99 -0.59
N ARG A 97 -13.88 -9.69 0.59
CA ARG A 97 -14.20 -10.41 1.83
C ARG A 97 -15.67 -10.24 2.23
N ALA A 98 -16.25 -9.05 2.06
CA ALA A 98 -17.68 -8.83 2.30
C ALA A 98 -18.57 -9.56 1.28
N ALA A 99 -18.07 -9.79 0.06
CA ALA A 99 -18.73 -10.50 -1.01
C ALA A 99 -18.51 -12.04 -0.97
N GLY A 100 -17.69 -12.54 -0.04
CA GLY A 100 -17.34 -13.96 0.03
C GLY A 100 -16.48 -14.43 -1.15
N GLY A 101 -15.65 -13.54 -1.69
CA GLY A 101 -14.76 -13.82 -2.80
C GLY A 101 -13.63 -14.81 -2.48
N ASP A 102 -13.06 -15.37 -3.54
CA ASP A 102 -11.93 -16.29 -3.47
C ASP A 102 -10.62 -15.55 -3.11
N GLU A 103 -10.13 -15.76 -1.88
CA GLU A 103 -8.89 -15.18 -1.36
C GLU A 103 -7.68 -15.51 -2.25
N ALA A 104 -7.65 -16.68 -2.90
CA ALA A 104 -6.53 -17.09 -3.74
C ALA A 104 -6.39 -16.24 -5.02
N LYS A 105 -7.44 -15.48 -5.40
CA LYS A 105 -7.44 -14.63 -6.59
C LYS A 105 -7.16 -13.16 -6.32
N LEU A 106 -7.07 -12.74 -5.05
CA LEU A 106 -7.05 -11.32 -4.71
C LEU A 106 -5.88 -10.57 -5.32
N ILE A 107 -4.69 -11.17 -5.28
CA ILE A 107 -3.48 -10.56 -5.85
C ILE A 107 -3.65 -10.32 -7.35
N ASP A 108 -3.97 -11.37 -8.11
CA ASP A 108 -4.16 -11.29 -9.56
C ASP A 108 -5.29 -10.32 -9.94
N ALA A 109 -6.38 -10.33 -9.18
CA ALA A 109 -7.51 -9.43 -9.39
C ALA A 109 -7.15 -7.96 -9.14
N CYS A 110 -6.37 -7.67 -8.08
CA CYS A 110 -5.86 -6.32 -7.81
C CYS A 110 -4.93 -5.85 -8.94
N ILE A 111 -3.93 -6.66 -9.31
CA ILE A 111 -3.01 -6.33 -10.41
C ILE A 111 -3.77 -6.10 -11.72
N THR A 112 -4.73 -6.95 -12.07
CA THR A 112 -5.50 -6.78 -13.30
C THR A 112 -6.38 -5.53 -13.29
N THR A 113 -6.84 -5.12 -12.11
CA THR A 113 -7.82 -4.04 -11.94
C THR A 113 -7.13 -2.67 -11.81
N GLU A 114 -5.98 -2.60 -11.15
CA GLU A 114 -5.29 -1.35 -10.83
C GLU A 114 -3.89 -1.26 -11.43
N GLY A 115 -3.35 -2.36 -11.98
CA GLY A 115 -1.98 -2.45 -12.49
C GLY A 115 -0.92 -2.54 -11.38
N ALA A 116 -1.33 -2.42 -10.12
CA ALA A 116 -0.49 -2.55 -8.95
C ALA A 116 -1.33 -3.01 -7.74
N SER A 117 -0.65 -3.48 -6.70
CA SER A 117 -1.26 -3.83 -5.42
C SER A 117 -0.26 -3.64 -4.31
N ASP A 118 -0.75 -3.29 -3.14
CA ASP A 118 -0.01 -3.41 -1.87
C ASP A 118 -0.12 -4.85 -1.35
N PRO A 119 0.81 -5.32 -0.49
CA PRO A 119 0.81 -6.68 0.05
C PRO A 119 -0.21 -6.89 1.19
N LEU A 120 -1.28 -6.08 1.28
CA LEU A 120 -2.22 -6.05 2.42
C LEU A 120 -3.04 -7.33 2.63
N MET A 121 -3.03 -8.25 1.65
CA MET A 121 -3.61 -9.59 1.79
C MET A 121 -2.70 -10.56 2.55
N LEU A 122 -1.40 -10.27 2.65
CA LEU A 122 -0.45 -11.12 3.36
C LEU A 122 -0.61 -10.98 4.88
N PRO A 123 -0.32 -12.03 5.66
CA PRO A 123 -0.37 -11.96 7.12
C PRO A 123 0.68 -11.02 7.73
N HIS A 124 1.83 -10.87 7.06
CA HIS A 124 2.95 -10.05 7.50
C HIS A 124 3.49 -9.20 6.33
N PRO A 125 2.76 -8.14 5.92
CA PRO A 125 3.15 -7.31 4.76
C PRO A 125 4.46 -6.55 4.94
N ASP A 126 4.89 -6.33 6.19
CA ASP A 126 6.19 -5.72 6.56
C ASP A 126 7.38 -6.67 6.42
N ARG A 127 7.15 -7.95 6.15
CA ARG A 127 8.20 -8.99 6.10
C ARG A 127 8.48 -9.48 4.69
N VAL A 128 8.11 -8.72 3.68
CA VAL A 128 8.34 -9.07 2.28
C VAL A 128 8.88 -7.89 1.50
N LEU A 129 9.78 -8.17 0.58
CA LEU A 129 10.11 -7.27 -0.52
C LEU A 129 9.11 -7.56 -1.64
N TRP A 130 8.17 -6.66 -1.81
CA TRP A 130 6.98 -6.89 -2.64
C TRP A 130 7.12 -6.20 -4.00
N ALA A 131 7.03 -6.96 -5.10
CA ALA A 131 6.98 -6.39 -6.44
C ALA A 131 5.56 -5.89 -6.75
N SER A 132 5.30 -4.60 -6.52
CA SER A 132 3.94 -4.06 -6.45
C SER A 132 3.14 -4.14 -7.74
N ARG A 133 3.82 -4.20 -8.90
CA ARG A 133 3.19 -4.31 -10.23
C ARG A 133 3.04 -5.73 -10.73
N GLU A 134 3.77 -6.65 -10.11
CA GLU A 134 3.77 -8.06 -10.50
C GLU A 134 2.93 -8.91 -9.54
N GLY A 135 2.60 -8.37 -8.36
CA GLY A 135 1.80 -9.10 -7.38
C GLY A 135 2.55 -10.29 -6.79
N ARG A 136 3.85 -10.16 -6.49
CA ARG A 136 4.62 -11.28 -5.93
C ARG A 136 5.64 -10.84 -4.90
N VAL A 137 5.92 -11.76 -3.99
CA VAL A 137 7.06 -11.67 -3.08
C VAL A 137 8.34 -11.91 -3.89
N VAL A 138 9.25 -10.93 -3.87
CA VAL A 138 10.59 -11.06 -4.45
C VAL A 138 11.52 -11.77 -3.48
N ARG A 139 11.42 -11.41 -2.21
CA ARG A 139 12.27 -11.90 -1.13
C ARG A 139 11.53 -11.76 0.21
N GLU A 140 11.70 -12.74 1.09
CA GLU A 140 11.33 -12.60 2.50
C GLU A 140 12.31 -11.65 3.21
N MET A 141 11.78 -10.71 3.97
CA MET A 141 12.53 -9.71 4.71
C MET A 141 12.62 -10.11 6.18
N PRO A 142 13.71 -9.70 6.87
CA PRO A 142 13.80 -9.93 8.30
C PRO A 142 12.69 -9.19 9.06
N SER A 143 12.48 -9.59 10.32
CA SER A 143 11.58 -8.83 11.19
C SER A 143 12.18 -7.44 11.41
N LEU A 144 11.38 -6.41 11.18
CA LEU A 144 11.83 -5.03 11.36
C LEU A 144 11.94 -4.69 12.86
N PRO A 145 12.91 -3.87 13.27
CA PRO A 145 12.98 -3.36 14.64
C PRO A 145 11.71 -2.57 14.98
N ARG A 146 11.35 -2.56 16.27
CA ARG A 146 10.20 -1.78 16.72
C ARG A 146 10.49 -0.29 16.55
N ALA A 147 9.56 0.41 15.92
CA ALA A 147 9.61 1.85 15.70
C ALA A 147 8.29 2.50 16.13
N GLU A 148 8.36 3.77 16.51
CA GLU A 148 7.20 4.66 16.58
C GLU A 148 7.25 5.56 15.35
N VAL A 149 6.20 5.51 14.53
CA VAL A 149 6.11 6.30 13.30
C VAL A 149 5.11 7.43 13.51
N ILE A 150 5.57 8.66 13.30
CA ILE A 150 4.75 9.86 13.28
C ILE A 150 4.66 10.31 11.83
N GLY A 151 3.45 10.63 11.37
CA GLY A 151 3.29 11.19 10.03
C GLY A 151 1.88 11.73 9.79
N GLY A 152 1.64 12.06 8.53
CA GLY A 152 0.34 12.52 8.04
C GLY A 152 0.33 12.56 6.52
N PHE A 153 -0.71 13.18 5.97
CA PHE A 153 -0.83 13.37 4.52
C PHE A 153 -0.40 14.79 4.15
N TRP A 154 0.51 14.91 3.19
CA TRP A 154 0.97 16.19 2.66
C TRP A 154 0.61 16.33 1.19
N GLY A 155 0.20 17.53 0.78
CA GLY A 155 -0.16 17.83 -0.60
C GLY A 155 -1.53 17.30 -1.04
N ALA A 156 -1.80 17.45 -2.34
CA ALA A 156 -3.00 16.90 -2.97
C ALA A 156 -2.84 15.40 -3.20
N PRO A 157 -3.91 14.57 -3.05
CA PRO A 157 -3.83 13.16 -3.37
C PRO A 157 -3.51 12.92 -4.85
N ILE A 158 -2.64 11.95 -5.12
CA ILE A 158 -2.21 11.59 -6.48
C ILE A 158 -2.54 10.12 -6.71
N ALA A 159 -3.26 9.84 -7.80
CA ALA A 159 -3.54 8.47 -8.19
C ALA A 159 -2.26 7.78 -8.66
N THR A 160 -2.09 6.51 -8.29
CA THR A 160 -1.00 5.68 -8.79
C THR A 160 -1.09 5.54 -10.31
N ASP A 161 -0.01 5.87 -11.01
CA ASP A 161 0.19 5.46 -12.40
C ASP A 161 0.93 4.10 -12.41
N PRO A 162 0.27 2.99 -12.80
CA PRO A 162 0.91 1.68 -12.83
C PRO A 162 1.98 1.56 -13.94
N GLN A 163 1.98 2.45 -14.93
CA GLN A 163 2.96 2.47 -16.02
C GLN A 163 4.20 3.29 -15.68
N ASP A 164 4.12 4.18 -14.69
CA ASP A 164 5.24 5.03 -14.29
C ASP A 164 6.40 4.18 -13.78
N THR A 165 7.48 4.12 -14.53
CA THR A 165 8.64 3.30 -14.21
C THR A 165 9.80 4.11 -13.64
N ASP A 166 9.65 5.41 -13.44
CA ASP A 166 10.76 6.29 -13.06
C ASP A 166 11.00 6.27 -11.55
N PHE A 167 11.68 5.23 -11.07
CA PHE A 167 11.99 5.02 -9.65
C PHE A 167 13.50 4.85 -9.45
N PRO A 168 14.04 5.35 -8.32
CA PRO A 168 15.46 5.18 -8.03
C PRO A 168 15.80 3.70 -7.83
N ASP A 169 17.03 3.32 -8.21
CA ASP A 169 17.59 2.04 -7.82
C ASP A 169 17.83 2.02 -6.31
N ILE A 170 17.37 0.95 -5.67
CA ILE A 170 17.47 0.72 -4.22
C ILE A 170 18.12 -0.63 -3.90
N SER A 171 18.75 -1.29 -4.89
CA SER A 171 19.38 -2.60 -4.70
C SER A 171 20.38 -2.59 -3.54
N ASP A 172 21.17 -1.52 -3.43
CA ASP A 172 22.12 -1.33 -2.34
C ASP A 172 21.43 -1.15 -0.96
N LEU A 173 20.26 -0.51 -0.92
CA LEU A 173 19.47 -0.36 0.31
C LEU A 173 18.84 -1.69 0.74
N VAL A 174 18.34 -2.47 -0.23
CA VAL A 174 17.80 -3.82 -0.01
C VAL A 174 18.87 -4.74 0.58
N ASP A 175 20.10 -4.68 0.07
CA ASP A 175 21.21 -5.50 0.55
C ASP A 175 21.65 -5.15 1.98
N ARG A 176 21.36 -3.94 2.44
CA ARG A 176 21.63 -3.50 3.83
C ARG A 176 20.63 -4.04 4.86
N MET A 177 19.43 -4.48 4.45
CA MET A 177 18.40 -5.01 5.37
C MET A 177 18.70 -6.45 5.79
N LEU A 178 19.66 -6.61 6.70
CA LEU A 178 20.11 -7.89 7.25
C LEU A 178 19.30 -8.29 8.51
N PRO A 179 19.27 -9.58 8.91
CA PRO A 179 18.45 -10.03 10.05
C PRO A 179 18.65 -9.31 11.39
N ASP A 180 19.85 -8.81 11.66
CA ASP A 180 20.21 -8.20 12.95
C ASP A 180 20.28 -6.67 12.90
N PHE A 181 19.72 -6.05 11.86
CA PHE A 181 19.79 -4.60 11.68
C PHE A 181 19.01 -3.82 12.75
N GLY A 182 19.57 -2.69 13.17
CA GLY A 182 19.04 -1.82 14.22
C GLY A 182 17.98 -0.82 13.74
N LEU A 183 17.34 -0.14 14.68
CA LEU A 183 16.36 0.91 14.38
C LEU A 183 17.02 2.09 13.66
N GLU A 184 18.24 2.45 14.04
CA GLU A 184 19.05 3.49 13.41
C GLU A 184 19.35 3.15 11.96
N GLU A 185 19.73 1.90 11.67
CA GLU A 185 20.00 1.43 10.31
C GLU A 185 18.72 1.41 9.46
N LEU A 186 17.57 1.00 10.04
CA LEU A 186 16.27 1.10 9.37
C LEU A 186 15.95 2.55 9.01
N ALA A 187 16.15 3.47 9.95
CA ALA A 187 15.86 4.89 9.77
C ALA A 187 16.76 5.54 8.71
N GLU A 188 18.05 5.17 8.65
CA GLU A 188 18.96 5.57 7.59
C GLU A 188 18.54 5.04 6.22
N ILE A 189 18.10 3.77 6.13
CA ILE A 189 17.63 3.16 4.89
C ILE A 189 16.36 3.85 4.39
N ALA A 190 15.41 4.09 5.29
CA ALA A 190 14.16 4.80 4.97
C ALA A 190 14.45 6.21 4.46
N SER A 191 15.27 6.97 5.19
CA SER A 191 15.64 8.34 4.81
C SER A 191 16.35 8.38 3.45
N ALA A 192 17.25 7.42 3.20
CA ALA A 192 17.93 7.32 1.91
C ALA A 192 16.97 6.97 0.77
N SER A 193 16.00 6.07 1.01
CA SER A 193 14.97 5.71 0.04
C SER A 193 14.07 6.91 -0.27
N ALA A 194 13.58 7.59 0.76
CA ALA A 194 12.70 8.75 0.64
C ALA A 194 13.41 9.90 -0.10
N HIS A 195 14.63 10.26 0.32
CA HIS A 195 15.43 11.29 -0.32
C HIS A 195 15.69 11.00 -1.81
N ARG A 196 16.05 9.75 -2.17
CA ARG A 196 16.25 9.38 -3.59
C ARG A 196 14.97 9.52 -4.40
N CYS A 197 13.83 9.10 -3.84
CA CYS A 197 12.53 9.19 -4.51
C CYS A 197 12.13 10.66 -4.71
N THR A 198 12.20 11.48 -3.67
CA THR A 198 11.86 12.89 -3.72
C THR A 198 12.80 13.68 -4.63
N ALA A 199 14.10 13.39 -4.63
CA ALA A 199 15.05 14.05 -5.54
C ALA A 199 14.78 13.74 -7.02
N LEU A 200 14.27 12.54 -7.34
CA LEU A 200 13.95 12.14 -8.71
C LEU A 200 12.55 12.60 -9.14
N ARG A 201 11.56 12.46 -8.26
CA ARG A 201 10.12 12.51 -8.61
C ARG A 201 9.35 13.64 -7.91
N GLY A 202 9.97 14.30 -6.95
CA GLY A 202 9.33 15.29 -6.10
C GLY A 202 8.35 14.68 -5.08
N PRO A 203 7.58 15.53 -4.39
CA PRO A 203 7.56 16.98 -4.53
C PRO A 203 8.79 17.67 -3.92
N SER A 204 9.30 18.73 -4.53
CA SER A 204 10.51 19.44 -4.05
C SER A 204 10.29 20.24 -2.77
N ASP A 205 9.04 20.48 -2.39
CA ASP A 205 8.61 21.20 -1.19
C ASP A 205 8.07 20.28 -0.10
N ASP A 206 8.44 18.99 -0.14
CA ASP A 206 8.11 18.03 0.92
C ASP A 206 8.77 18.48 2.26
N PRO A 207 7.98 18.76 3.32
CA PRO A 207 8.51 19.25 4.59
C PRO A 207 9.06 18.11 5.48
N THR A 208 8.92 16.85 5.07
CA THR A 208 9.11 15.68 5.95
C THR A 208 10.52 15.64 6.55
N GLU A 209 11.56 15.86 5.75
CA GLU A 209 12.95 15.90 6.25
C GLU A 209 13.15 16.97 7.32
N THR A 210 12.67 18.18 7.07
CA THR A 210 12.81 19.30 8.01
C THR A 210 12.03 19.03 9.30
N LEU A 211 10.83 18.45 9.20
CA LEU A 211 10.01 18.07 10.35
C LEU A 211 10.71 16.98 11.18
N ALA A 212 11.23 15.93 10.54
CA ALA A 212 11.94 14.85 11.19
C ALA A 212 13.14 15.36 11.99
N LEU A 213 13.96 16.23 11.39
CA LEU A 213 15.08 16.89 12.08
C LEU A 213 14.61 17.74 13.27
N SER A 214 13.53 18.51 13.10
CA SER A 214 13.00 19.38 14.16
C SER A 214 12.44 18.63 15.37
N LEU A 215 11.90 17.43 15.13
CA LEU A 215 11.32 16.55 16.15
C LEU A 215 12.35 15.61 16.78
N GLY A 216 13.58 15.56 16.24
CA GLY A 216 14.61 14.63 16.69
C GLY A 216 14.35 13.18 16.30
N ALA A 217 13.66 12.95 15.16
CA ALA A 217 13.46 11.61 14.62
C ALA A 217 14.80 11.01 14.13
N LEU A 218 14.92 9.68 14.20
CA LEU A 218 16.11 8.97 13.70
C LEU A 218 16.21 8.99 12.17
N GLY A 219 15.09 9.18 11.48
CA GLY A 219 14.97 9.19 10.02
C GLY A 219 13.54 9.50 9.59
N TRP A 220 13.29 9.46 8.28
CA TRP A 220 12.02 9.80 7.65
C TRP A 220 11.74 8.99 6.39
#